data_AF-A0A7S0A2L1-F1
#
_entry.id   AF-A0A7S0A2L1-F1
#
_cell.length_a   1.000
_cell.length_b   1.000
_cell.length_c   1.000
_cell.angle_alpha   90.00
_cell.angle_beta   90.00
_cell.angle_gamma   90.00
#
_symmetry.space_group_name_H-M   'P 1'
#
loop_
_entity.id
_entity.type
_entity.pdbx_description
1 polymer ?
#
loop_
_entity_poly.entity_id
_entity_poly.type
_entity_poly.pdbx_seq_one_letter_code
_entity_poly.pdbx_strand_id
1 'polypeptide(L)'
;CDVQIKVCKVPNIVCAEFLAALCHCHTADDDRLFIFQNTIVRCMLDYVWWQGAIKVDILQVVLSIWGLSLLIVETWLIKVHGKKAMGISDDFIGARAVVDLGHEVAQFIGYVKIGQQGFYFDWGNAYDLFRCTLPAMLFCMRNNRLVRVLVILIYWMRLLEVNFSESVSRELLPITRLAKGLLPASIVAFIGFCGLTHAFCELGELNEDLPDDPLLSSFAMLITGNIPEMGHFDQLRLLMTYASVLMFTVFFLNIFISVIGENYSTQKMMSPLVFQGVRSSICCTYLLRASVIPGWLCSVPCAVGLFILAVVAMLLLQVSIVIPDINVPCTPLLIVLCQLMMMTAVYQDPDMPWSCHKSGRAPREDYYLWSVEAVQAEAAGELDRIHEQLDSVRRLLETRGVKRSTTAHSLFSPTGALRPSGRPQ
;
A
#
# COMPACT_ATOMS: atom_id res chain seq x y z
N CYS A 1 -8.98 33.99 12.52
CA CYS A 1 -8.69 32.56 12.67
C CYS A 1 -7.65 32.44 13.75
N ASP A 2 -8.05 31.92 14.91
CA ASP A 2 -7.10 31.62 15.97
C ASP A 2 -6.25 30.43 15.52
N VAL A 3 -4.95 30.51 15.79
CA VAL A 3 -3.99 29.48 15.39
C VAL A 3 -3.34 28.97 16.65
N GLN A 4 -3.47 27.68 16.92
CA GLN A 4 -2.82 27.06 18.06
C GLN A 4 -1.46 26.53 17.61
N ILE A 5 -0.39 27.21 18.05
CA ILE A 5 0.97 26.77 17.80
C ILE A 5 1.38 25.86 18.96
N LYS A 6 1.60 24.57 18.66
CA LYS A 6 2.14 23.60 19.61
C LYS A 6 3.61 23.35 19.26
N VAL A 7 4.49 23.74 20.17
CA VAL A 7 5.93 23.49 20.05
C VAL A 7 6.26 22.29 20.93
N CYS A 8 6.66 21.18 20.30
CA CYS A 8 7.08 20.00 21.03
C CYS A 8 8.59 19.86 20.88
N LYS A 9 9.33 20.13 21.97
CA LYS A 9 10.74 19.74 22.05
C LYS A 9 10.77 18.26 22.39
N VAL A 10 11.00 17.43 21.39
CA VAL A 10 11.14 16.00 21.66
C VAL A 10 12.38 15.48 20.96
N PRO A 11 13.49 15.39 21.69
CA PRO A 11 14.73 14.89 21.13
C PRO A 11 14.51 13.44 20.68
N ASN A 12 14.93 13.13 19.45
CA ASN A 12 14.89 11.78 18.88
C ASN A 12 13.48 11.17 18.64
N ILE A 13 12.40 11.93 18.42
CA ILE A 13 11.13 11.30 17.94
C ILE A 13 11.38 10.57 16.61
N VAL A 14 12.13 11.21 15.72
CA VAL A 14 12.43 10.67 14.40
C VAL A 14 13.54 9.63 14.51
N CYS A 15 13.23 8.51 15.15
CA CYS A 15 14.13 7.39 15.36
C CYS A 15 13.43 6.06 15.02
N ALA A 16 14.24 5.05 14.73
CA ALA A 16 13.74 3.73 14.38
C ALA A 16 13.02 3.06 15.58
N GLU A 17 13.48 3.32 16.80
CA GLU A 17 12.93 2.79 18.04
C GLU A 17 11.48 3.22 18.26
N PHE A 18 11.19 4.51 18.08
CA PHE A 18 9.84 5.05 18.22
C PHE A 18 8.91 4.51 17.14
N LEU A 19 9.34 4.51 15.88
CA LEU A 19 8.52 3.98 14.78
C LEU A 19 8.29 2.47 14.91
N ALA A 20 9.28 1.70 15.35
CA ALA A 20 9.11 0.28 15.59
C ALA A 20 8.08 0.02 16.71
N ALA A 21 8.14 0.78 17.80
CA ALA A 21 7.13 0.72 18.87
C ALA A 21 5.73 1.12 18.37
N LEU A 22 5.65 2.15 17.51
CA LEU A 22 4.39 2.61 16.90
C LEU A 22 3.78 1.53 15.99
N CYS A 23 4.60 0.93 15.11
CA CYS A 23 4.16 -0.15 14.23
C CYS A 23 3.73 -1.39 15.03
N HIS A 24 4.40 -1.70 16.13
CA HIS A 24 4.02 -2.80 17.01
C HIS A 24 2.65 -2.56 17.67
N CYS A 25 2.37 -1.34 18.11
CA CYS A 25 1.06 -0.98 18.67
C CYS A 25 -0.08 -1.18 17.67
N HIS A 26 0.18 -0.94 16.37
CA HIS A 26 -0.79 -1.12 15.29
C HIS A 26 -1.11 -2.59 14.98
N THR A 27 -0.13 -3.50 15.08
CA THR A 27 -0.34 -4.91 14.71
C THR A 27 -1.25 -5.71 15.63
N ALA A 28 -1.52 -5.21 16.84
CA ALA A 28 -2.23 -5.97 17.89
C ALA A 28 -3.74 -5.73 17.93
N ASP A 29 -4.25 -4.58 17.47
CA ASP A 29 -5.66 -4.21 17.60
C ASP A 29 -6.06 -3.07 16.66
N ASP A 30 -7.16 -3.21 15.94
CA ASP A 30 -7.68 -2.16 15.04
C ASP A 30 -8.11 -0.91 15.84
N ASP A 31 -8.48 -1.06 17.12
CA ASP A 31 -8.81 0.06 18.01
C ASP A 31 -7.59 0.96 18.31
N ARG A 32 -6.36 0.50 18.06
CA ARG A 32 -5.16 1.31 18.28
C ARG A 32 -4.82 2.21 17.09
N LEU A 33 -5.54 2.10 15.98
CA LEU A 33 -5.39 2.96 14.80
C LEU A 33 -5.65 4.44 15.09
N PHE A 34 -6.40 4.77 16.15
CA PHE A 34 -6.66 6.15 16.56
C PHE A 34 -5.39 6.91 16.95
N ILE A 35 -4.27 6.23 17.25
CA ILE A 35 -2.99 6.90 17.46
C ILE A 35 -2.54 7.73 16.25
N PHE A 36 -2.89 7.29 15.04
CA PHE A 36 -2.58 8.01 13.80
C PHE A 36 -3.45 9.26 13.58
N GLN A 37 -4.48 9.49 14.39
CA GLN A 37 -5.19 10.77 14.40
C GLN A 37 -4.39 11.87 15.10
N ASN A 38 -3.40 11.51 15.92
CA ASN A 38 -2.53 12.48 16.58
C ASN A 38 -1.68 13.23 15.54
N THR A 39 -1.81 14.56 15.52
CA THR A 39 -1.10 15.44 14.58
C THR A 39 0.42 15.30 14.66
N ILE A 40 0.99 15.11 15.85
CA ILE A 40 2.44 14.96 16.02
C ILE A 40 2.94 13.70 15.32
N VAL A 41 2.22 12.58 15.47
CA VAL A 41 2.53 11.31 14.81
C VAL A 41 2.46 11.47 13.30
N ARG A 42 1.40 12.11 12.79
CA ARG A 42 1.24 12.39 11.35
C ARG A 42 2.35 13.27 10.79
N CYS A 43 2.66 14.40 11.43
CA CYS A 43 3.71 15.31 10.99
C CYS A 43 5.07 14.63 10.96
N MET A 44 5.37 13.79 11.96
CA MET A 44 6.60 12.98 11.97
C MET A 44 6.64 11.98 10.81
N LEU A 45 5.55 11.23 10.58
CA LEU A 45 5.46 10.29 9.45
C LEU A 45 5.61 11.00 8.10
N ASP A 46 4.95 12.15 7.94
CA ASP A 46 5.06 12.99 6.76
C ASP A 46 6.51 13.44 6.53
N TYR A 47 7.19 13.89 7.58
CA TYR A 47 8.59 14.30 7.50
C TYR A 47 9.49 13.16 7.04
N VAL A 48 9.45 11.98 7.68
CA VAL A 48 10.28 10.82 7.29
C VAL A 48 9.95 10.35 5.87
N TRP A 49 8.66 10.34 5.53
CA TRP A 49 8.19 9.92 4.22
C TRP A 49 8.75 10.80 3.11
N TRP A 50 8.53 12.12 3.20
CA TRP A 50 8.91 13.06 2.13
C TRP A 50 10.40 13.27 2.02
N GLN A 51 11.13 13.21 3.15
CA GLN A 51 12.58 13.41 3.13
C GLN A 51 13.35 12.18 2.62
N GLY A 52 12.82 10.97 2.81
CA GLY A 52 13.57 9.75 2.53
C GLY A 52 12.76 8.60 1.96
N ALA A 53 11.77 8.10 2.71
CA ALA A 53 11.14 6.82 2.41
C ALA A 53 10.49 6.78 1.00
N ILE A 54 9.87 7.88 0.57
CA ILE A 54 9.25 7.98 -0.76
C ILE A 54 10.27 7.83 -1.90
N LYS A 55 11.51 8.32 -1.73
CA LYS A 55 12.55 8.24 -2.77
C LYS A 55 12.93 6.78 -3.03
N VAL A 56 13.02 5.99 -1.95
CA VAL A 56 13.29 4.54 -2.02
C VAL A 56 12.12 3.82 -2.69
N ASP A 57 10.88 4.14 -2.31
CA ASP A 57 9.68 3.53 -2.86
C ASP A 57 9.55 3.80 -4.38
N ILE A 58 9.70 5.05 -4.80
CA ILE A 58 9.69 5.44 -6.22
C ILE A 58 10.77 4.69 -7.00
N LEU A 59 11.99 4.63 -6.47
CA LEU A 59 13.09 3.92 -7.13
C LEU A 59 12.77 2.42 -7.30
N GLN A 60 12.20 1.78 -6.28
CA GLN A 60 11.77 0.39 -6.37
C GLN A 60 10.66 0.19 -7.41
N VAL A 61 9.69 1.10 -7.50
CA VAL A 61 8.64 1.05 -8.53
C VAL A 61 9.24 1.19 -9.93
N VAL A 62 10.12 2.16 -10.15
CA VAL A 62 10.79 2.37 -11.45
C VAL A 62 11.61 1.13 -11.86
N LEU A 63 12.38 0.54 -10.94
CA LEU A 63 13.13 -0.69 -11.22
C LEU A 63 12.20 -1.89 -11.49
N SER A 64 10.98 -1.91 -10.92
CA SER A 64 9.98 -2.97 -11.20
C SER A 64 9.40 -2.83 -12.59
N ILE A 65 9.02 -1.61 -12.97
CA ILE A 65 8.54 -1.31 -14.32
C ILE A 65 9.62 -1.66 -15.34
N TRP A 66 10.88 -1.29 -15.08
CA TRP A 66 12.00 -1.62 -15.97
C TRP A 66 12.22 -3.13 -16.09
N GLY A 67 12.24 -3.86 -14.97
CA GLY A 67 12.39 -5.32 -14.98
C GLY A 67 11.28 -6.04 -15.74
N LEU A 68 10.02 -5.59 -15.59
CA LEU A 68 8.89 -6.11 -16.36
C LEU A 68 9.00 -5.77 -17.86
N SER A 69 9.47 -4.57 -18.18
CA SER A 69 9.71 -4.15 -19.57
C SER A 69 10.76 -5.05 -20.23
N LEU A 70 11.84 -5.38 -19.51
CA LEU A 70 12.85 -6.33 -19.98
C LEU A 70 12.29 -7.73 -20.18
N LEU A 71 11.44 -8.23 -19.27
CA LEU A 71 10.77 -9.53 -19.43
C LEU A 71 9.88 -9.58 -20.69
N ILE A 72 9.13 -8.51 -20.95
CA ILE A 72 8.27 -8.40 -22.13
C ILE A 72 9.13 -8.35 -23.41
N VAL A 73 10.16 -7.52 -23.43
CA VAL A 73 11.09 -7.39 -24.56
C VAL A 73 11.83 -8.71 -24.82
N GLU A 74 12.32 -9.39 -23.78
CA GLU A 74 12.98 -10.70 -23.92
C GLU A 74 12.01 -11.74 -24.50
N THR A 75 10.77 -11.79 -24.01
CA THR A 75 9.73 -12.70 -24.54
C THR A 75 9.46 -12.44 -26.03
N TRP A 76 9.39 -11.17 -26.42
CA TRP A 76 9.22 -10.77 -27.82
C TRP A 76 10.45 -11.14 -28.67
N LEU A 77 11.66 -10.86 -28.18
CA LEU A 77 12.90 -11.19 -28.89
C LEU A 77 13.07 -12.70 -29.09
N ILE A 78 12.75 -13.52 -28.09
CA ILE A 78 12.78 -14.98 -28.19
C ILE A 78 11.84 -15.45 -29.30
N LYS A 79 10.66 -14.84 -29.43
CA LYS A 79 9.68 -15.17 -30.47
C LYS A 79 10.15 -14.80 -31.87
N VAL A 80 10.85 -13.68 -32.03
CA VAL A 80 11.28 -13.15 -33.35
C VAL A 80 12.62 -13.73 -33.80
N HIS A 81 13.63 -13.76 -32.93
CA HIS A 81 15.02 -14.09 -33.27
C HIS A 81 15.47 -15.47 -32.77
N GLY A 82 14.59 -16.22 -32.08
CA GLY A 82 14.91 -17.50 -31.47
C GLY A 82 15.75 -17.38 -30.19
N LYS A 83 16.38 -18.49 -29.76
CA LYS A 83 16.99 -18.67 -28.42
C LYS A 83 18.18 -17.75 -28.07
N LYS A 84 18.61 -16.83 -28.94
CA LYS A 84 19.82 -16.03 -28.74
C LYS A 84 19.67 -14.85 -27.76
N ALA A 85 18.45 -14.45 -27.39
CA ALA A 85 18.21 -13.29 -26.52
C ALA A 85 18.07 -13.61 -25.01
N MET A 86 18.45 -14.83 -24.58
CA MET A 86 18.25 -15.27 -23.20
C MET A 86 19.22 -14.56 -22.23
N GLY A 87 18.65 -13.93 -21.19
CA GLY A 87 19.40 -13.59 -19.98
C GLY A 87 19.45 -12.12 -19.59
N ILE A 88 18.98 -11.18 -20.43
CA ILE A 88 18.99 -9.74 -20.08
C ILE A 88 18.08 -9.49 -18.87
N SER A 89 16.85 -10.02 -18.89
CA SER A 89 15.93 -9.84 -17.78
C SER A 89 16.37 -10.64 -16.56
N ASP A 90 16.88 -11.86 -16.74
CA ASP A 90 17.39 -12.71 -15.65
C ASP A 90 18.54 -12.02 -14.90
N ASP A 91 19.50 -11.42 -15.60
CA ASP A 91 20.64 -10.73 -15.00
C ASP A 91 20.22 -9.48 -14.25
N PHE A 92 19.31 -8.68 -14.82
CA PHE A 92 18.80 -7.48 -14.16
C PHE A 92 17.95 -7.80 -12.92
N ILE A 93 17.04 -8.76 -13.05
CA ILE A 93 16.12 -9.16 -11.97
C ILE A 93 16.90 -9.86 -10.86
N GLY A 94 17.79 -10.79 -11.21
CA GLY A 94 18.67 -11.45 -10.23
C GLY A 94 19.53 -10.43 -9.50
N ALA A 95 20.12 -9.47 -10.22
CA ALA A 95 20.93 -8.42 -9.60
C ALA A 95 20.13 -7.59 -8.61
N ARG A 96 18.89 -7.23 -8.99
CA ARG A 96 17.98 -6.53 -8.11
C ARG A 96 17.62 -7.31 -6.87
N ALA A 97 17.35 -8.60 -7.03
CA ALA A 97 17.01 -9.49 -5.93
C ALA A 97 18.13 -9.53 -4.87
N VAL A 98 19.40 -9.51 -5.31
CA VAL A 98 20.57 -9.43 -4.42
C VAL A 98 20.62 -8.09 -3.67
N VAL A 99 20.34 -6.98 -4.35
CA VAL A 99 20.29 -5.65 -3.69
C VAL A 99 19.13 -5.57 -2.70
N ASP A 100 17.96 -6.11 -3.05
CA ASP A 100 16.80 -6.19 -2.15
C ASP A 100 17.11 -7.07 -0.93
N LEU A 101 17.79 -8.21 -1.11
CA LEU A 101 18.27 -9.05 -0.01
C LEU A 101 19.25 -8.28 0.89
N GLY A 102 20.12 -7.45 0.32
CA GLY A 102 20.98 -6.55 1.08
C GLY A 102 20.20 -5.56 1.96
N HIS A 103 19.07 -5.04 1.48
CA HIS A 103 18.18 -4.20 2.29
C HIS A 103 17.45 -4.97 3.39
N GLU A 104 17.07 -6.23 3.14
CA GLU A 104 16.49 -7.09 4.17
C GLU A 104 17.50 -7.38 5.29
N VAL A 105 18.75 -7.66 4.92
CA VAL A 105 19.85 -7.80 5.90
C VAL A 105 20.06 -6.49 6.67
N ALA A 106 20.06 -5.33 6.00
CA ALA A 106 20.19 -4.04 6.67
C ALA A 106 19.03 -3.76 7.64
N GLN A 107 17.80 -4.14 7.27
CA GLN A 107 16.63 -4.04 8.14
C GLN A 107 16.74 -4.95 9.36
N PHE A 108 17.15 -6.21 9.18
CA PHE A 108 17.41 -7.14 10.28
C PHE A 108 18.47 -6.60 11.25
N ILE A 109 19.60 -6.11 10.73
CA ILE A 109 20.64 -5.48 11.56
C ILE A 109 20.07 -4.26 12.30
N GLY A 110 19.19 -3.48 11.66
CA GLY A 110 18.46 -2.38 12.29
C GLY A 110 17.64 -2.85 13.50
N TYR A 111 16.88 -3.93 13.36
CA TYR A 111 16.10 -4.52 14.46
C TYR A 111 17.00 -5.04 15.60
N VAL A 112 18.13 -5.67 15.27
CA VAL A 112 19.12 -6.11 16.27
C VAL A 112 19.69 -4.90 17.01
N LYS A 113 20.01 -3.81 16.31
CA LYS A 113 20.57 -2.58 16.88
C LYS A 113 19.63 -1.91 17.89
N ILE A 114 18.32 -1.97 17.67
CA ILE A 114 17.31 -1.45 18.60
C ILE A 114 16.89 -2.46 19.69
N GLY A 115 17.49 -3.66 19.71
CA GLY A 115 17.18 -4.71 20.70
C GLY A 115 15.83 -5.41 20.49
N GLN A 116 15.27 -5.36 19.28
CA GLN A 116 13.93 -5.88 18.95
C GLN A 116 13.95 -6.95 17.85
N GLN A 117 14.95 -7.81 17.83
CA GLN A 117 15.14 -8.85 16.81
C GLN A 117 13.92 -9.78 16.62
N GLY A 118 13.13 -10.02 17.67
CA GLY A 118 11.94 -10.87 17.59
C GLY A 118 10.86 -10.32 16.66
N PHE A 119 10.78 -8.99 16.50
CA PHE A 119 9.81 -8.37 15.60
C PHE A 119 10.19 -8.49 14.12
N TYR A 120 11.45 -8.82 13.80
CA TYR A 120 11.81 -9.10 12.42
C TYR A 120 11.15 -10.37 11.89
N PHE A 121 10.93 -11.38 12.72
CA PHE A 121 10.37 -12.67 12.30
C PHE A 121 8.84 -12.66 12.16
N ASP A 122 8.25 -11.53 11.79
CA ASP A 122 6.84 -11.45 11.46
C ASP A 122 6.55 -12.04 10.06
N TRP A 123 5.27 -12.29 9.77
CA TRP A 123 4.85 -12.85 8.49
C TRP A 123 5.13 -11.89 7.31
N GLY A 124 5.15 -10.57 7.56
CA GLY A 124 5.42 -9.56 6.55
C GLY A 124 6.84 -9.65 6.02
N ASN A 125 7.82 -9.62 6.92
CA ASN A 125 9.24 -9.74 6.58
C ASN A 125 9.58 -11.13 6.06
N ALA A 126 8.93 -12.19 6.54
CA ALA A 126 9.07 -13.53 5.96
C ALA A 126 8.63 -13.58 4.49
N TYR A 127 7.51 -12.92 4.18
CA TYR A 127 7.05 -12.74 2.80
C TYR A 127 8.00 -11.87 1.97
N ASP A 128 8.55 -10.79 2.54
CA ASP A 128 9.54 -9.94 1.88
C ASP A 128 10.84 -10.70 1.56
N LEU A 129 11.31 -11.52 2.49
CA LEU A 129 12.46 -12.40 2.31
C LEU A 129 12.21 -13.44 1.21
N PHE A 130 11.01 -14.02 1.17
CA PHE A 130 10.61 -14.91 0.08
C PHE A 130 10.61 -14.18 -1.27
N ARG A 131 10.07 -12.95 -1.32
CA ARG A 131 9.99 -12.12 -2.54
C ARG A 131 11.35 -11.68 -3.07
N CYS A 132 12.37 -11.52 -2.23
CA CYS A 132 13.73 -11.23 -2.70
C CYS A 132 14.53 -12.51 -2.98
N THR A 133 14.29 -13.61 -2.26
CA THR A 133 15.02 -14.87 -2.48
C THR A 133 14.62 -15.55 -3.78
N LEU A 134 13.31 -15.59 -4.12
CA LEU A 134 12.85 -16.30 -5.31
C LEU A 134 13.42 -15.72 -6.63
N PRO A 135 13.44 -14.40 -6.86
CA PRO A 135 14.09 -13.85 -8.05
C PRO A 135 15.62 -13.99 -8.01
N ALA A 136 16.25 -14.03 -6.83
CA ALA A 136 17.68 -14.30 -6.72
C ALA A 136 18.04 -15.73 -7.19
N MET A 137 17.12 -16.70 -7.03
CA MET A 137 17.29 -18.06 -7.57
C MET A 137 17.41 -18.08 -9.09
N LEU A 138 17.01 -17.04 -9.83
CA LEU A 138 17.24 -16.97 -11.28
C LEU A 138 18.72 -17.04 -11.64
N PHE A 139 19.64 -16.61 -10.77
CA PHE A 139 21.07 -16.80 -11.02
C PHE A 139 21.48 -18.27 -11.09
N CYS A 140 20.91 -19.11 -10.23
CA CYS A 140 21.24 -20.54 -10.15
C CYS A 140 20.38 -21.39 -11.09
N MET A 141 19.14 -20.98 -11.35
CA MET A 141 18.12 -21.78 -12.03
C MET A 141 17.50 -21.07 -13.24
N ARG A 142 18.33 -20.44 -14.09
CA ARG A 142 17.87 -19.69 -15.29
C ARG A 142 16.90 -20.48 -16.20
N ASN A 143 17.11 -21.79 -16.32
CA ASN A 143 16.32 -22.66 -17.19
C ASN A 143 14.99 -23.13 -16.57
N ASN A 144 14.74 -22.87 -15.29
CA ASN A 144 13.52 -23.35 -14.64
C ASN A 144 12.31 -22.45 -14.99
N ARG A 145 11.44 -22.95 -15.85
CA ARG A 145 10.22 -22.25 -16.30
C ARG A 145 9.31 -21.85 -15.15
N LEU A 146 9.18 -22.69 -14.11
CA LEU A 146 8.31 -22.40 -12.96
C LEU A 146 8.83 -21.18 -12.20
N VAL A 147 10.14 -21.12 -11.92
CA VAL A 147 10.77 -19.98 -11.24
C VAL A 147 10.54 -18.70 -12.04
N ARG A 148 10.74 -18.73 -13.37
CA ARG A 148 10.49 -17.57 -14.24
C ARG A 148 9.04 -17.09 -14.18
N VAL A 149 8.06 -18.01 -14.21
CA VAL A 149 6.63 -17.65 -14.10
C VAL A 149 6.33 -17.03 -12.74
N LEU A 150 6.83 -17.60 -11.65
CA LEU A 150 6.61 -17.05 -10.30
C LEU A 150 7.24 -15.66 -10.15
N VAL A 151 8.43 -15.43 -10.72
CA VAL A 151 9.07 -14.12 -10.72
C VAL A 151 8.25 -13.08 -11.47
N ILE A 152 7.70 -13.43 -12.65
CA ILE A 152 6.79 -12.56 -13.39
C ILE A 152 5.60 -12.16 -12.50
N LEU A 153 4.96 -13.13 -11.84
CA LEU A 153 3.84 -12.87 -10.94
C LEU A 153 4.23 -11.97 -9.77
N ILE A 154 5.37 -12.23 -9.11
CA ILE A 154 5.87 -11.39 -7.99
C ILE A 154 6.08 -9.94 -8.43
N TYR A 155 6.65 -9.71 -9.61
CA TYR A 155 6.90 -8.34 -10.09
C TYR A 155 5.60 -7.60 -10.39
N TRP A 156 4.60 -8.27 -10.96
CA TRP A 156 3.26 -7.69 -11.14
C TRP A 156 2.59 -7.38 -9.80
N MET A 157 2.66 -8.31 -8.83
CA MET A 157 2.15 -8.07 -7.48
C MET A 157 2.85 -6.89 -6.81
N ARG A 158 4.16 -6.73 -6.99
CA ARG A 158 4.91 -5.58 -6.45
C ARG A 158 4.48 -4.24 -7.05
N LEU A 159 3.99 -4.21 -8.29
CA LEU A 159 3.40 -2.99 -8.87
C LEU A 159 2.03 -2.64 -8.27
N LEU A 160 1.32 -3.60 -7.69
CA LEU A 160 0.07 -3.32 -6.98
C LEU A 160 0.33 -2.70 -5.59
N GLU A 161 1.52 -2.88 -5.03
CA GLU A 161 1.94 -2.34 -3.72
C GLU A 161 2.43 -0.88 -3.81
N VAL A 162 1.90 -0.11 -4.75
CA VAL A 162 2.26 1.30 -4.92
C VAL A 162 1.65 2.13 -3.78
N ASN A 163 2.51 2.65 -2.90
CA ASN A 163 2.08 3.41 -1.72
C ASN A 163 2.20 4.94 -1.88
N PHE A 164 2.80 5.43 -2.97
CA PHE A 164 2.98 6.88 -3.17
C PHE A 164 1.68 7.64 -3.45
N SER A 165 0.64 6.97 -3.94
CA SER A 165 -0.66 7.58 -4.21
C SER A 165 -1.65 7.16 -3.13
N GLU A 166 -2.06 8.12 -2.30
CA GLU A 166 -3.07 7.89 -1.27
C GLU A 166 -4.41 7.48 -1.89
N SER A 167 -4.79 8.07 -3.04
CA SER A 167 -6.04 7.73 -3.75
C SER A 167 -6.06 6.26 -4.18
N VAL A 168 -4.97 5.80 -4.80
CA VAL A 168 -4.84 4.40 -5.25
C VAL A 168 -4.77 3.45 -4.05
N SER A 169 -3.96 3.80 -3.04
CA SER A 169 -3.82 3.00 -1.82
C SER A 169 -5.14 2.86 -1.07
N ARG A 170 -5.96 3.91 -1.03
CA ARG A 170 -7.26 3.89 -0.35
C ARG A 170 -8.24 2.88 -0.94
N GLU A 171 -8.14 2.60 -2.24
CA GLU A 171 -8.97 1.61 -2.93
C GLU A 171 -8.31 0.21 -2.94
N LEU A 172 -6.97 0.11 -2.98
CA LEU A 172 -6.26 -1.18 -3.00
C LEU A 172 -6.11 -1.83 -1.62
N LEU A 173 -5.88 -1.05 -0.56
CA LEU A 173 -5.65 -1.57 0.80
C LEU A 173 -6.81 -2.40 1.35
N PRO A 174 -8.09 -2.01 1.17
CA PRO A 174 -9.21 -2.86 1.55
C PRO A 174 -9.16 -4.22 0.86
N ILE A 175 -8.78 -4.28 -0.43
CA ILE A 175 -8.69 -5.52 -1.21
C ILE A 175 -7.60 -6.44 -0.69
N THR A 176 -6.41 -5.91 -0.37
CA THR A 176 -5.31 -6.73 0.15
C THR A 176 -5.61 -7.27 1.55
N ARG A 177 -6.32 -6.50 2.39
CA ARG A 177 -6.79 -6.97 3.70
C ARG A 177 -7.97 -7.92 3.63
N LEU A 178 -8.81 -7.78 2.60
CA LEU A 178 -9.94 -8.68 2.35
C LEU A 178 -9.50 -10.14 2.30
N ALA A 179 -8.31 -10.43 1.74
CA ALA A 179 -7.76 -11.78 1.66
C ALA A 179 -7.68 -12.48 3.03
N LYS A 180 -7.40 -11.75 4.13
CA LYS A 180 -7.40 -12.31 5.49
C LYS A 180 -8.83 -12.57 5.99
N GLY A 181 -9.75 -11.64 5.72
CA GLY A 181 -11.16 -11.78 6.10
C GLY A 181 -11.92 -12.83 5.29
N LEU A 182 -11.42 -13.19 4.10
CA LEU A 182 -12.02 -14.19 3.23
C LEU A 182 -11.74 -15.63 3.66
N LEU A 183 -10.73 -15.86 4.49
CA LEU A 183 -10.29 -17.21 4.85
C LEU A 183 -11.44 -18.12 5.35
N PRO A 184 -12.33 -17.70 6.27
CA PRO A 184 -13.44 -18.55 6.71
C PRO A 184 -14.40 -18.90 5.57
N ALA A 185 -14.74 -17.93 4.72
CA ALA A 185 -15.63 -18.15 3.58
C ALA A 185 -14.97 -19.07 2.52
N SER A 186 -13.67 -18.89 2.26
CA SER A 186 -12.87 -19.76 1.40
C SER A 186 -12.79 -21.18 1.93
N ILE A 187 -12.66 -21.39 3.25
CA ILE A 187 -12.68 -22.74 3.87
C ILE A 187 -14.03 -23.41 3.64
N VAL A 188 -15.14 -22.70 3.88
CA VAL A 188 -16.49 -23.24 3.66
C VAL A 188 -16.71 -23.59 2.18
N ALA A 189 -16.32 -22.70 1.26
CA ALA A 189 -16.40 -22.97 -0.17
C ALA A 189 -15.50 -24.13 -0.60
N PHE A 190 -14.31 -24.26 -0.02
CA PHE A 190 -13.38 -25.36 -0.28
C PHE A 190 -13.92 -26.71 0.22
N ILE A 191 -14.51 -26.76 1.41
CA ILE A 191 -15.18 -27.97 1.93
C ILE A 191 -16.34 -28.37 1.00
N GLY A 192 -17.15 -27.40 0.56
CA GLY A 192 -18.21 -27.63 -0.42
C GLY A 192 -17.66 -28.16 -1.74
N PHE A 193 -16.59 -27.56 -2.26
CA PHE A 193 -15.90 -28.01 -3.47
C PHE A 193 -15.38 -29.44 -3.36
N CYS A 194 -14.69 -29.77 -2.25
CA CYS A 194 -14.19 -31.13 -2.00
C CYS A 194 -15.32 -32.15 -1.89
N GLY A 195 -16.40 -31.83 -1.17
CA GLY A 195 -17.55 -32.72 -1.01
C GLY A 195 -18.25 -33.01 -2.35
N LEU A 196 -18.43 -31.97 -3.18
CA LEU A 196 -19.00 -32.13 -4.51
C LEU A 196 -18.06 -32.90 -5.44
N THR A 197 -16.77 -32.58 -5.45
CA THR A 197 -15.75 -33.29 -6.24
C THR A 197 -15.71 -34.78 -5.88
N HIS A 198 -15.74 -35.10 -4.58
CA HIS A 198 -15.81 -36.48 -4.10
C HIS A 198 -17.07 -37.19 -4.60
N ALA A 199 -18.23 -36.54 -4.53
CA ALA A 199 -19.47 -37.11 -5.07
C ALA A 199 -19.39 -37.38 -6.59
N PHE A 200 -18.71 -36.51 -7.35
CA PHE A 200 -18.46 -36.74 -8.78
C PHE A 200 -17.47 -37.87 -9.06
N CYS A 201 -16.45 -38.07 -8.22
CA CYS A 201 -15.55 -39.21 -8.35
C CYS A 201 -16.30 -40.53 -8.16
N GLU A 202 -17.12 -40.64 -7.10
CA GLU A 202 -17.94 -41.82 -6.83
C GLU A 202 -18.95 -42.12 -7.95
N LEU A 203 -19.61 -41.08 -8.49
CA LEU A 203 -20.51 -41.21 -9.65
C LEU A 203 -19.75 -41.52 -10.95
N GLY A 204 -18.48 -41.15 -11.02
CA GLY A 204 -17.58 -41.43 -12.11
C GLY A 204 -17.09 -42.88 -12.11
N GLU A 205 -16.76 -43.47 -10.97
CA GLU A 205 -16.37 -44.89 -10.89
C GLU A 205 -17.48 -45.85 -11.39
N LEU A 206 -18.74 -45.41 -11.34
CA LEU A 206 -19.89 -46.12 -11.88
C LEU A 206 -19.98 -46.11 -13.43
N ASN A 207 -19.26 -45.22 -14.12
CA ASN A 207 -19.24 -45.11 -15.58
C ASN A 207 -17.77 -45.08 -16.05
N GLU A 208 -17.31 -46.08 -16.80
CA GLU A 208 -15.90 -46.30 -17.19
C GLU A 208 -15.15 -45.11 -17.86
N ASP A 209 -15.82 -43.98 -18.13
CA ASP A 209 -15.27 -42.74 -18.67
C ASP A 209 -14.98 -41.69 -17.57
N LEU A 210 -13.95 -41.93 -16.75
CA LEU A 210 -13.41 -40.89 -15.86
C LEU A 210 -12.53 -39.92 -16.67
N PRO A 211 -12.72 -38.58 -16.58
CA PRO A 211 -11.76 -37.65 -17.16
C PRO A 211 -10.39 -37.77 -16.48
N ASP A 212 -9.31 -37.55 -17.24
CA ASP A 212 -7.91 -37.66 -16.78
C ASP A 212 -7.58 -36.80 -15.52
N ASP A 213 -8.40 -35.78 -15.22
CA ASP A 213 -8.23 -34.91 -14.06
C ASP A 213 -9.57 -34.43 -13.44
N PRO A 214 -10.16 -35.21 -12.51
CA PRO A 214 -11.50 -34.93 -11.96
C PRO A 214 -11.57 -33.63 -11.15
N LEU A 215 -10.44 -33.21 -10.58
CA LEU A 215 -10.33 -31.94 -9.84
C LEU A 215 -10.47 -30.73 -10.76
N LEU A 216 -9.74 -30.72 -11.89
CA LEU A 216 -9.79 -29.62 -12.84
C LEU A 216 -11.15 -29.54 -13.53
N SER A 217 -11.74 -30.70 -13.87
CA SER A 217 -13.09 -30.78 -14.44
C SER A 217 -14.14 -30.24 -13.48
N SER A 218 -14.09 -30.65 -12.20
CA SER A 218 -15.00 -30.15 -11.16
C SER A 218 -14.83 -28.65 -10.92
N PHE A 219 -13.60 -28.15 -10.94
CA PHE A 219 -13.32 -26.72 -10.81
C PHE A 219 -13.91 -25.92 -11.98
N ALA A 220 -13.67 -26.33 -13.22
CA ALA A 220 -14.20 -25.66 -14.40
C ALA A 220 -15.75 -25.69 -14.39
N MET A 221 -16.34 -26.83 -14.06
CA MET A 221 -17.80 -26.96 -13.99
C MET A 221 -18.41 -26.04 -12.92
N LEU A 222 -17.85 -26.01 -11.71
CA LEU A 222 -18.44 -25.28 -10.58
C LEU A 222 -18.15 -23.76 -10.63
N ILE A 223 -16.96 -23.36 -11.08
CA ILE A 223 -16.52 -21.95 -11.07
C ILE A 223 -16.84 -21.24 -12.39
N THR A 224 -16.56 -21.88 -13.53
CA THR A 224 -16.76 -21.25 -14.84
C THR A 224 -18.07 -21.66 -15.51
N GLY A 225 -18.81 -22.60 -14.92
CA GLY A 225 -20.04 -23.14 -15.50
C GLY A 225 -19.79 -23.97 -16.76
N ASN A 226 -18.57 -24.47 -16.96
CA ASN A 226 -18.25 -25.28 -18.12
C ASN A 226 -18.87 -26.68 -17.97
N ILE A 227 -20.07 -26.85 -18.51
CA ILE A 227 -20.77 -28.14 -18.51
C ILE A 227 -20.21 -28.97 -19.68
N PRO A 228 -19.62 -30.15 -19.44
CA PRO A 228 -19.11 -30.99 -20.52
C PRO A 228 -20.23 -31.36 -21.51
N GLU A 229 -19.91 -31.37 -22.81
CA GLU A 229 -20.88 -31.70 -23.87
C GLU A 229 -21.47 -33.09 -23.64
N MET A 230 -22.81 -33.16 -23.63
CA MET A 230 -23.53 -34.31 -23.11
C MET A 230 -23.65 -35.44 -24.13
N GLY A 231 -22.94 -36.55 -23.89
CA GLY A 231 -23.29 -37.86 -24.43
C GLY A 231 -24.50 -38.48 -23.73
N HIS A 232 -24.77 -39.78 -23.98
CA HIS A 232 -25.81 -40.57 -23.29
C HIS A 232 -25.48 -40.74 -21.79
N PHE A 233 -25.65 -39.69 -21.00
CA PHE A 233 -25.39 -39.72 -19.57
C PHE A 233 -26.59 -40.27 -18.78
N ASP A 234 -26.27 -40.96 -17.69
CA ASP A 234 -27.20 -41.35 -16.65
C ASP A 234 -27.91 -40.11 -16.06
N GLN A 235 -29.24 -40.17 -15.94
CA GLN A 235 -30.08 -39.05 -15.47
C GLN A 235 -29.65 -38.56 -14.06
N LEU A 236 -29.10 -39.47 -13.25
CA LEU A 236 -28.57 -39.15 -11.93
C LEU A 236 -27.38 -38.19 -11.98
N ARG A 237 -26.44 -38.40 -12.92
CA ARG A 237 -25.28 -37.54 -13.11
C ARG A 237 -25.70 -36.15 -13.57
N LEU A 238 -26.68 -36.08 -14.48
CA LEU A 238 -27.25 -34.82 -14.95
C LEU A 238 -27.89 -34.03 -13.80
N LEU A 239 -28.70 -34.69 -12.99
CA LEU A 239 -29.35 -34.09 -11.83
C LEU A 239 -28.34 -33.57 -10.81
N MET A 240 -27.31 -34.38 -10.51
CA MET A 240 -26.23 -34.00 -9.59
C MET A 240 -25.40 -32.82 -10.13
N THR A 241 -25.10 -32.77 -11.42
CA THR A 241 -24.43 -31.63 -12.05
C THR A 241 -25.24 -30.35 -11.88
N TYR A 242 -26.53 -30.36 -12.22
CA TYR A 242 -27.38 -29.18 -12.05
C TYR A 242 -27.54 -28.78 -10.58
N ALA A 243 -27.74 -29.74 -9.67
CA ALA A 243 -27.84 -29.47 -8.24
C ALA A 243 -26.54 -28.89 -7.68
N SER A 244 -25.39 -29.40 -8.11
CA SER A 244 -24.05 -28.94 -7.68
C SER A 244 -23.76 -27.54 -8.19
N VAL A 245 -24.02 -27.26 -9.47
CA VAL A 245 -23.87 -25.91 -10.04
C VAL A 245 -24.82 -24.93 -9.35
N LEU A 246 -26.09 -25.31 -9.13
CA LEU A 246 -27.06 -24.46 -8.43
C LEU A 246 -26.62 -24.18 -7.00
N MET A 247 -26.21 -25.18 -6.24
CA MET A 247 -25.70 -25.01 -4.88
C MET A 247 -24.46 -24.12 -4.87
N PHE A 248 -23.48 -24.38 -5.75
CA PHE A 248 -22.23 -23.62 -5.78
C PHE A 248 -22.43 -22.16 -6.19
N THR A 249 -23.19 -21.92 -7.26
CA THR A 249 -23.40 -20.57 -7.79
C THR A 249 -24.42 -19.75 -7.02
N VAL A 250 -25.55 -20.34 -6.61
CA VAL A 250 -26.63 -19.62 -5.93
C VAL A 250 -26.36 -19.50 -4.44
N PHE A 251 -25.72 -20.48 -3.81
CA PHE A 251 -25.46 -20.45 -2.37
C PHE A 251 -24.04 -19.98 -2.07
N PHE A 252 -23.02 -20.74 -2.46
CA PHE A 252 -21.65 -20.46 -2.04
C PHE A 252 -21.09 -19.15 -2.62
N LEU A 253 -21.25 -18.89 -3.93
CA LEU A 253 -20.79 -17.63 -4.52
C LEU A 253 -21.54 -16.42 -3.97
N ASN A 254 -22.86 -16.50 -3.74
CA ASN A 254 -23.62 -15.37 -3.19
C ASN A 254 -23.24 -15.07 -1.73
N ILE A 255 -23.02 -16.10 -0.90
CA ILE A 255 -22.47 -15.91 0.45
C ILE A 255 -21.09 -15.26 0.37
N PHE A 256 -20.23 -15.72 -0.54
CA PHE A 256 -18.90 -15.16 -0.72
C PHE A 256 -18.95 -13.69 -1.13
N ILE A 257 -19.80 -13.33 -2.10
CA ILE A 257 -20.01 -11.93 -2.53
C ILE A 257 -20.55 -11.08 -1.37
N SER A 258 -21.50 -11.59 -0.60
CA SER A 258 -22.07 -10.87 0.55
C SER A 258 -21.01 -10.58 1.62
N VAL A 259 -20.21 -11.60 1.99
CA VAL A 259 -19.12 -11.47 2.98
C VAL A 259 -18.04 -10.53 2.46
N ILE A 260 -17.71 -10.57 1.17
CA ILE A 260 -16.80 -9.61 0.54
C ILE A 260 -17.36 -8.19 0.67
N GLY A 261 -18.64 -7.98 0.33
CA GLY A 261 -19.26 -6.67 0.34
C GLY A 261 -19.25 -6.01 1.72
N GLU A 262 -19.61 -6.77 2.75
CA GLU A 262 -19.64 -6.31 4.14
C GLU A 262 -18.22 -5.99 4.67
N ASN A 263 -17.27 -6.91 4.45
CA ASN A 263 -15.88 -6.71 4.87
C ASN A 263 -15.23 -5.54 4.13
N TYR A 264 -15.47 -5.41 2.82
CA TYR A 264 -14.95 -4.31 2.02
C TYR A 264 -15.48 -2.96 2.50
N SER A 265 -16.79 -2.85 2.76
CA SER A 265 -17.39 -1.61 3.28
C SER A 265 -16.77 -1.20 4.62
N THR A 266 -16.61 -2.17 5.54
CA THR A 266 -15.99 -1.96 6.85
C THR A 266 -14.54 -1.50 6.72
N GLN A 267 -13.74 -2.18 5.90
CA GLN A 267 -12.33 -1.82 5.66
C GLN A 267 -12.19 -0.48 4.94
N LYS A 268 -13.14 -0.14 4.05
CA LYS A 268 -13.14 1.14 3.33
C LYS A 268 -13.31 2.33 4.27
N MET A 269 -14.14 2.21 5.32
CA MET A 269 -14.28 3.26 6.34
C MET A 269 -12.98 3.51 7.12
N MET A 270 -12.21 2.45 7.38
CA MET A 270 -10.94 2.53 8.12
C MET A 270 -9.72 2.85 7.24
N SER A 271 -9.90 2.87 5.91
CA SER A 271 -8.84 3.00 4.91
C SER A 271 -7.86 4.16 5.16
N PRO A 272 -8.29 5.38 5.55
CA PRO A 272 -7.35 6.48 5.83
C PRO A 272 -6.41 6.19 7.01
N LEU A 273 -6.91 5.59 8.09
CA LEU A 273 -6.09 5.26 9.26
C LEU A 273 -5.16 4.09 8.96
N VAL A 274 -5.68 3.09 8.24
CA VAL A 274 -4.92 1.94 7.76
C VAL A 274 -3.78 2.38 6.85
N PHE A 275 -4.02 3.33 5.96
CA PHE A 275 -3.00 3.92 5.09
C PHE A 275 -1.88 4.57 5.91
N GLN A 276 -2.20 5.32 6.96
CA GLN A 276 -1.19 5.87 7.89
C GLN A 276 -0.42 4.77 8.61
N GLY A 277 -1.09 3.68 9.00
CA GLY A 277 -0.44 2.48 9.56
C GLY A 277 0.57 1.86 8.60
N VAL A 278 0.19 1.62 7.34
CA VAL A 278 1.10 1.11 6.30
C VAL A 278 2.27 2.06 6.07
N ARG A 279 1.99 3.36 5.96
CA ARG A 279 3.01 4.38 5.80
C ARG A 279 3.98 4.42 6.98
N SER A 280 3.49 4.24 8.21
CA SER A 280 4.34 4.12 9.39
C SER A 280 5.28 2.93 9.31
N SER A 281 4.80 1.79 8.81
CA SER A 281 5.63 0.60 8.58
C SER A 281 6.73 0.88 7.56
N ILE A 282 6.40 1.56 6.45
CA ILE A 282 7.39 1.90 5.42
C ILE A 282 8.44 2.89 5.96
N CYS A 283 8.00 3.91 6.71
CA CYS A 283 8.90 4.85 7.38
C CYS A 283 9.79 4.14 8.42
N CYS A 284 9.24 3.20 9.18
CA CYS A 284 10.00 2.39 10.14
C CYS A 284 11.09 1.58 9.42
N THR A 285 10.72 0.83 8.39
CA THR A 285 11.65 0.05 7.55
C THR A 285 12.74 0.93 6.96
N TYR A 286 12.39 2.12 6.45
CA TYR A 286 13.36 3.09 5.94
C TYR A 286 14.35 3.52 7.03
N LEU A 287 13.89 3.91 8.22
CA LEU A 287 14.77 4.35 9.31
C LEU A 287 15.66 3.20 9.83
N LEU A 288 15.14 1.98 9.91
CA LEU A 288 15.92 0.80 10.30
C LEU A 288 17.10 0.59 9.34
N ARG A 289 16.84 0.64 8.02
CA ARG A 289 17.86 0.52 6.97
C ARG A 289 18.83 1.71 7.00
N ALA A 290 18.33 2.94 7.11
CA ALA A 290 19.15 4.15 7.19
C ALA A 290 20.04 4.19 8.45
N SER A 291 19.66 3.48 9.51
CA SER A 291 20.48 3.36 10.73
C SER A 291 21.73 2.48 10.55
N VAL A 292 21.77 1.67 9.48
CA VAL A 292 22.84 0.73 9.14
C VAL A 292 23.62 1.23 7.93
N ILE A 293 22.93 1.71 6.90
CA ILE A 293 23.54 2.26 5.68
C ILE A 293 24.06 3.67 5.98
N PRO A 294 25.36 3.95 5.80
CA PRO A 294 25.90 5.28 6.09
C PRO A 294 25.34 6.32 5.12
N GLY A 295 24.54 7.25 5.63
CA GLY A 295 23.98 8.37 4.87
C GLY A 295 24.89 9.60 4.74
N TRP A 296 26.14 9.50 5.19
CA TRP A 296 27.13 10.60 5.23
C TRP A 296 28.34 10.36 4.31
N LEU A 297 28.28 9.38 3.40
CA LEU A 297 29.41 9.04 2.54
C LEU A 297 29.71 10.15 1.52
N CYS A 298 28.68 10.82 1.01
CA CYS A 298 28.84 11.92 0.07
C CYS A 298 27.77 13.01 0.23
N SER A 299 28.03 14.17 -0.37
CA SER A 299 27.07 15.27 -0.43
C SER A 299 25.92 14.93 -1.38
N VAL A 300 24.74 15.54 -1.15
CA VAL A 300 23.54 15.30 -1.98
C VAL A 300 23.79 15.49 -3.48
N PRO A 301 24.49 16.55 -3.97
CA PRO A 301 24.78 16.69 -5.41
C PRO A 301 25.68 15.57 -5.95
N CYS A 302 26.65 15.11 -5.16
CA CYS A 302 27.52 14.01 -5.54
C CYS A 302 26.74 12.69 -5.63
N ALA A 303 25.86 12.43 -4.66
CA ALA A 303 24.98 11.25 -4.67
C ALA A 303 24.08 11.22 -5.91
N VAL A 304 23.49 12.37 -6.29
CA VAL A 304 22.69 12.50 -7.52
C VAL A 304 23.54 12.22 -8.77
N GLY A 305 24.77 12.75 -8.83
CA GLY A 305 25.71 12.45 -9.92
C GLY A 305 26.04 10.96 -10.04
N LEU A 306 26.33 10.29 -8.91
CA LEU A 306 26.57 8.85 -8.87
C LEU A 306 25.33 8.04 -9.25
N PHE A 307 24.14 8.47 -8.84
CA PHE A 307 22.88 7.85 -9.22
C PHE A 307 22.68 7.89 -10.74
N ILE A 308 22.85 9.06 -11.37
CA ILE A 308 22.72 9.23 -12.83
C ILE A 308 23.76 8.38 -13.56
N LEU A 309 25.01 8.40 -13.10
CA LEU A 309 26.08 7.59 -13.67
C LEU A 309 25.76 6.09 -13.60
N ALA A 310 25.21 5.63 -12.46
CA ALA A 310 24.80 4.24 -12.27
C ALA A 310 23.70 3.83 -13.25
N VAL A 311 22.69 4.69 -13.44
CA VAL A 311 21.60 4.46 -14.40
C VAL A 311 22.14 4.34 -15.82
N VAL A 312 22.98 5.28 -16.25
CA VAL A 312 23.58 5.26 -17.60
C VAL A 312 24.44 4.02 -17.79
N ALA A 313 25.30 3.68 -16.83
CA ALA A 313 26.15 2.48 -16.89
C ALA A 313 25.32 1.21 -16.97
N MET A 314 24.25 1.09 -16.16
CA MET A 314 23.33 -0.04 -16.19
C MET A 314 22.64 -0.19 -17.55
N LEU A 315 22.16 0.91 -18.13
CA LEU A 315 21.52 0.89 -19.46
C LEU A 315 22.52 0.48 -20.55
N LEU A 316 23.75 0.99 -20.50
CA LEU A 316 24.80 0.60 -21.44
C LEU A 316 25.17 -0.89 -21.32
N LEU A 317 25.25 -1.41 -20.09
CA LEU A 317 25.45 -2.85 -19.84
C LEU A 317 24.30 -3.70 -20.39
N GLN A 318 23.06 -3.22 -20.32
CA GLN A 318 21.92 -3.95 -20.88
C GLN A 318 21.94 -3.94 -22.41
N VAL A 319 22.28 -2.80 -23.02
CA VAL A 319 22.44 -2.69 -24.47
C VAL A 319 23.58 -3.58 -24.96
N SER A 320 24.69 -3.68 -24.21
CA SER A 320 25.79 -4.56 -24.61
C SER A 320 25.41 -6.04 -24.58
N ILE A 321 24.59 -6.49 -23.63
CA ILE A 321 24.08 -7.89 -23.61
C ILE A 321 23.21 -8.19 -24.86
N VAL A 322 22.48 -7.19 -25.38
CA VAL A 322 21.66 -7.36 -26.60
C VAL A 322 22.54 -7.56 -27.84
N ILE A 323 23.75 -6.99 -27.86
CA ILE A 323 24.65 -7.04 -29.01
C ILE A 323 25.51 -8.32 -28.93
N PRO A 324 25.30 -9.32 -29.80
CA PRO A 324 25.92 -10.65 -29.66
C PRO A 324 27.45 -10.64 -29.74
N ASP A 325 28.05 -9.63 -30.37
CA ASP A 325 29.50 -9.54 -30.56
C ASP A 325 30.23 -8.92 -29.35
N ILE A 326 29.50 -8.38 -28.36
CA ILE A 326 30.10 -7.72 -27.19
C ILE A 326 29.93 -8.61 -25.96
N ASN A 327 30.98 -9.35 -25.61
CA ASN A 327 31.02 -10.10 -24.36
C ASN A 327 31.71 -9.27 -23.27
N VAL A 328 30.92 -8.67 -22.37
CA VAL A 328 31.44 -8.02 -21.16
C VAL A 328 31.55 -9.07 -20.06
N PRO A 329 32.74 -9.35 -19.51
CA PRO A 329 32.87 -10.27 -18.40
C PRO A 329 32.18 -9.71 -17.15
N CYS A 330 31.59 -10.58 -16.33
CA CYS A 330 30.99 -10.23 -15.05
C CYS A 330 29.82 -9.22 -15.11
N THR A 331 29.10 -9.13 -16.24
CA THR A 331 27.94 -8.23 -16.39
C THR A 331 26.94 -8.28 -15.23
N PRO A 332 26.52 -9.45 -14.70
CA PRO A 332 25.59 -9.51 -13.59
C PRO A 332 26.10 -8.79 -12.33
N LEU A 333 27.39 -8.94 -12.02
CA LEU A 333 28.01 -8.28 -10.87
C LEU A 333 28.06 -6.77 -11.07
N LEU A 334 28.39 -6.30 -12.27
CA LEU A 334 28.39 -4.87 -12.59
C LEU A 334 26.98 -4.28 -12.47
N ILE A 335 25.95 -5.00 -12.90
CA ILE A 335 24.55 -4.58 -12.71
C ILE A 335 24.20 -4.51 -11.22
N VAL A 336 24.62 -5.49 -10.40
CA VAL A 336 24.45 -5.44 -8.92
C VAL A 336 25.10 -4.18 -8.35
N LEU A 337 26.33 -3.86 -8.76
CA LEU A 337 27.05 -2.68 -8.29
C LEU A 337 26.37 -1.38 -8.70
N CYS A 338 25.88 -1.28 -9.95
CA CYS A 338 25.10 -0.13 -10.40
C CYS A 338 23.83 0.04 -9.58
N GLN A 339 23.04 -1.02 -9.36
CA GLN A 339 21.82 -0.95 -8.59
C GLN A 339 22.08 -0.64 -7.10
N LEU A 340 23.13 -1.23 -6.51
CA LEU A 340 23.56 -0.91 -5.15
C LEU A 340 23.98 0.56 -5.03
N MET A 341 24.69 1.10 -6.03
CA MET A 341 25.06 2.52 -6.09
C MET A 341 23.81 3.41 -6.19
N MET A 342 22.81 3.04 -7.02
CA MET A 342 21.54 3.75 -7.10
C MET A 342 20.81 3.76 -5.75
N MET A 343 20.72 2.60 -5.08
CA MET A 343 20.03 2.51 -3.79
C MET A 343 20.77 3.28 -2.69
N THR A 344 22.09 3.11 -2.57
CA THR A 344 22.89 3.80 -1.55
C THR A 344 22.87 5.32 -1.74
N ALA A 345 22.85 5.80 -2.98
CA ALA A 345 22.72 7.22 -3.30
C ALA A 345 21.42 7.84 -2.75
N VAL A 346 20.31 7.09 -2.72
CA VAL A 346 19.03 7.58 -2.16
C VAL A 346 19.09 7.80 -0.64
N TYR A 347 19.98 7.10 0.07
CA TYR A 347 20.19 7.30 1.51
C TYR A 347 21.18 8.41 1.86
N GLN A 348 21.85 9.02 0.87
CA GLN A 348 22.85 10.06 1.11
C GLN A 348 22.19 11.40 1.38
N ASP A 349 22.16 11.77 2.65
CA ASP A 349 21.73 13.08 3.13
C ASP A 349 22.38 13.34 4.50
N PRO A 350 23.54 14.02 4.53
CA PRO A 350 24.29 14.22 5.76
C PRO A 350 23.57 15.13 6.76
N ASP A 351 22.57 15.90 6.32
CA ASP A 351 21.86 16.87 7.16
C ASP A 351 20.64 16.25 7.89
N MET A 352 20.29 15.00 7.56
CA MET A 352 19.13 14.33 8.14
C MET A 352 19.36 13.84 9.58
N PRO A 353 18.35 13.86 10.46
CA PRO A 353 18.54 13.51 11.88
C PRO A 353 18.93 12.04 12.11
N TRP A 354 18.63 11.14 11.15
CA TRP A 354 19.00 9.72 11.21
C TRP A 354 20.37 9.40 10.59
N SER A 355 21.03 10.34 9.89
CA SER A 355 22.38 10.15 9.37
C SER A 355 23.38 10.28 10.53
N CYS A 356 23.51 9.22 11.33
CA CYS A 356 24.36 9.26 12.53
C CYS A 356 25.84 9.43 12.15
N HIS A 357 26.36 10.66 12.25
CA HIS A 357 27.78 10.92 12.22
C HIS A 357 28.36 10.65 13.62
N LYS A 358 28.96 9.47 13.82
CA LYS A 358 29.62 9.08 15.08
C LYS A 358 30.97 9.80 15.33
N SER A 359 31.29 10.90 14.63
CA SER A 359 32.54 11.62 14.89
C SER A 359 32.41 12.55 16.10
N GLY A 360 32.52 11.94 17.28
CA GLY A 360 32.86 12.44 18.62
C GLY A 360 32.91 13.92 19.03
N ARG A 361 32.30 14.93 18.39
CA ARG A 361 32.57 16.35 18.73
C ARG A 361 31.46 17.39 18.68
N ALA A 362 30.20 17.05 18.46
CA ALA A 362 29.13 18.01 18.76
C ALA A 362 27.93 17.31 19.40
N PRO A 363 27.34 17.88 20.48
CA PRO A 363 26.02 17.45 20.92
C PRO A 363 25.06 17.57 19.73
N ARG A 364 24.20 16.55 19.54
CA ARG A 364 23.15 16.59 18.52
C ARG A 364 22.42 17.92 18.64
N GLU A 365 22.30 18.66 17.54
CA GLU A 365 21.43 19.83 17.52
C GLU A 365 20.01 19.39 17.89
N ASP A 366 19.40 20.11 18.82
CA ASP A 366 18.04 19.82 19.25
C ASP A 366 17.08 20.14 18.09
N TYR A 367 16.45 19.11 17.52
CA TYR A 367 15.40 19.29 16.52
C TYR A 367 14.06 19.62 17.20
N TYR A 368 13.38 20.67 16.73
CA TYR A 368 12.07 21.10 17.22
C TYR A 368 11.01 20.81 16.16
N LEU A 369 9.92 20.13 16.54
CA LEU A 369 8.75 19.98 15.68
C LEU A 369 7.73 21.07 16.01
N TRP A 370 7.43 21.88 15.00
CA TRP A 370 6.43 22.92 15.05
C TRP A 370 5.15 22.39 14.41
N SER A 371 4.11 22.19 15.22
CA SER A 371 2.77 21.90 14.69
C SER A 371 1.92 23.15 14.79
N VAL A 372 1.38 23.57 13.65
CA VAL A 372 0.48 24.72 13.55
C VAL A 372 -0.87 24.17 13.16
N GLU A 373 -1.78 24.09 14.12
CA GLU A 373 -3.16 23.71 13.86
C GLU A 373 -3.98 24.99 13.72
N ALA A 374 -4.62 25.16 12.56
CA ALA A 374 -5.71 26.11 12.47
C ALA A 374 -6.75 25.65 13.49
N VAL A 375 -7.09 26.51 14.45
CA VAL A 375 -8.23 26.25 15.32
C VAL A 375 -9.42 26.23 14.37
N GLN A 376 -9.91 25.04 14.06
CA GLN A 376 -11.26 24.94 13.53
C GLN A 376 -12.09 25.58 14.62
N ALA A 377 -12.65 26.75 14.34
CA ALA A 377 -13.67 27.35 15.17
C ALA A 377 -14.65 26.21 15.41
N GLU A 378 -14.70 25.73 16.65
CA GLU A 378 -15.51 24.60 17.08
C GLU A 378 -16.85 24.81 16.40
N ALA A 379 -17.18 23.96 15.41
CA ALA A 379 -18.26 24.25 14.48
C ALA A 379 -19.48 24.48 15.36
N ALA A 380 -19.95 25.75 15.43
CA ALA A 380 -20.78 26.29 16.50
C ALA A 380 -21.49 25.15 17.21
N GLY A 381 -21.01 24.81 18.41
CA GLY A 381 -21.25 23.50 19.03
C GLY A 381 -22.73 23.15 18.90
N GLU A 382 -23.09 21.87 18.91
CA GLU A 382 -24.52 21.49 18.83
C GLU A 382 -25.39 22.32 19.81
N LEU A 383 -24.80 22.70 20.95
CA LEU A 383 -25.33 23.67 21.90
C LEU A 383 -25.51 25.11 21.36
N ASP A 384 -24.55 25.67 20.63
CA ASP A 384 -24.67 26.99 19.98
C ASP A 384 -25.69 26.95 18.84
N ARG A 385 -25.75 25.86 18.07
CA ARG A 385 -26.84 25.66 17.09
C ARG A 385 -28.20 25.59 17.76
N ILE A 386 -28.30 24.92 18.90
CA ILE A 386 -29.51 24.89 19.73
C ILE A 386 -29.84 26.28 20.27
N HIS A 387 -28.86 27.05 20.76
CA HIS A 387 -29.07 28.42 21.23
C HIS A 387 -29.51 29.35 20.09
N GLU A 388 -28.91 29.22 18.91
CA GLU A 388 -29.27 30.01 17.73
C GLU A 388 -30.68 29.67 17.24
N GLN A 389 -31.07 28.39 17.30
CA GLN A 389 -32.46 27.98 17.04
C GLN A 389 -33.44 28.50 18.10
N LEU A 390 -33.08 28.45 19.39
CA LEU A 390 -33.89 28.99 20.49
C LEU A 390 -34.08 30.51 20.37
N ASP A 391 -33.03 31.24 20.02
CA ASP A 391 -33.09 32.68 19.79
C ASP A 391 -33.94 33.04 18.57
N SER A 392 -33.89 32.23 17.50
CA SER A 392 -34.78 32.36 16.36
C SER A 392 -36.26 32.20 16.76
N VAL A 393 -36.59 31.18 17.57
CA VAL A 393 -37.95 30.96 18.09
C VAL A 393 -38.39 32.11 19.00
N ARG A 394 -37.50 32.60 19.88
CA ARG A 394 -37.76 33.72 20.77
C ARG A 394 -38.13 34.98 19.99
N ARG A 395 -37.35 35.33 18.95
CA ARG A 395 -37.64 36.48 18.09
C ARG A 395 -38.98 36.34 17.36
N LEU A 396 -39.33 35.14 16.90
CA LEU A 396 -40.63 34.91 16.26
C LEU A 396 -41.81 35.10 17.24
N LEU A 397 -41.65 34.66 18.50
CA LEU A 397 -42.65 34.87 19.54
C LEU A 397 -42.80 36.34 19.91
N GLU A 398 -41.69 37.08 20.06
CA GLU A 398 -41.72 38.52 20.32
C GLU A 398 -42.40 39.28 19.17
N THR A 399 -42.09 38.93 17.92
CA THR A 399 -42.71 39.55 16.73
C THR A 399 -44.22 39.27 16.66
N ARG A 400 -44.68 38.08 17.09
CA ARG A 400 -46.11 37.74 17.16
C ARG A 400 -46.82 38.35 18.37
N GLY A 401 -46.14 38.47 19.51
CA GLY A 401 -46.65 39.13 20.72
C GLY A 401 -46.87 40.62 20.50
N VAL A 402 -45.94 41.30 19.83
CA VAL A 402 -46.04 42.74 19.50
C VAL A 402 -47.21 43.01 18.56
N LYS A 403 -47.47 42.16 17.56
CA LYS A 403 -48.62 42.32 16.64
C LYS A 403 -49.98 42.21 17.32
N ARG A 404 -50.11 41.52 18.46
CA ARG A 404 -51.37 41.49 19.23
C ARG A 404 -51.64 42.77 20.01
N SER A 405 -50.61 43.57 20.31
CA SER A 405 -50.77 44.80 21.09
C SER A 405 -50.96 46.06 20.25
N THR A 406 -50.53 46.09 18.99
CA THR A 406 -50.58 47.31 18.15
C THR A 406 -51.87 47.49 17.35
N THR A 407 -52.72 46.46 17.21
CA THR A 407 -54.02 46.62 16.53
C THR A 407 -55.08 47.32 17.39
N ALA A 408 -54.75 47.66 18.65
CA ALA A 408 -55.67 48.37 19.54
C ALA A 408 -55.51 49.91 19.53
N HIS A 409 -54.48 50.49 18.89
CA HIS A 409 -54.11 51.89 19.17
C HIS A 409 -53.92 52.86 17.99
N SER A 410 -54.21 52.49 16.73
CA SER A 410 -54.07 53.41 15.58
C SER A 410 -55.42 53.85 14.99
N LEU A 411 -56.22 54.55 15.79
CA LEU A 411 -57.24 55.51 15.35
C LEU A 411 -56.80 56.84 15.95
N PHE A 412 -56.07 57.66 15.19
CA PHE A 412 -55.98 59.13 15.28
C PHE A 412 -54.70 59.60 14.57
N SER A 413 -54.94 60.03 13.34
CA SER A 413 -54.18 60.98 12.51
C SER A 413 -54.00 62.34 13.24
N PRO A 414 -53.45 63.44 12.66
CA PRO A 414 -52.83 63.62 11.33
C PRO A 414 -51.63 64.62 11.27
N THR A 415 -51.09 64.73 10.05
CA THR A 415 -50.60 65.96 9.36
C THR A 415 -49.43 66.79 9.90
N GLY A 416 -48.39 66.86 9.05
CA GLY A 416 -48.06 68.13 8.38
C GLY A 416 -46.71 68.76 8.71
N ALA A 417 -45.94 69.03 7.64
CA ALA A 417 -45.01 70.17 7.43
C ALA A 417 -43.55 69.79 7.11
N LEU A 418 -43.27 69.86 5.80
CA LEU A 418 -42.19 70.62 5.13
C LEU A 418 -40.93 70.97 5.95
N ARG A 419 -39.77 70.50 5.47
CA ARG A 419 -38.44 71.05 5.84
C ARG A 419 -37.56 71.18 4.60
N PRO A 420 -37.05 72.38 4.26
CA PRO A 420 -36.13 72.57 3.14
C PRO A 420 -34.66 72.51 3.60
N SER A 421 -33.84 71.94 2.70
CA SER A 421 -32.53 72.40 2.22
C SER A 421 -31.69 73.32 3.14
N GLY A 422 -30.52 72.82 3.57
CA GLY A 422 -29.43 73.67 4.05
C GLY A 422 -28.23 72.87 4.60
N ARG A 423 -27.21 72.70 3.76
CA ARG A 423 -25.81 72.35 4.13
C ARG A 423 -25.18 73.54 4.88
N PRO A 424 -24.17 73.35 5.77
CA PRO A 424 -22.81 73.19 5.25
C PRO A 424 -21.81 72.38 6.11
N GLN A 425 -20.69 72.08 5.43
CA GLN A 425 -19.39 71.56 5.86
C GLN A 425 -19.27 70.07 6.16
#